data_AF-W4PCA1-F1
#
_entry.id   AF-W4PCA1-F1
#
_cell.length_a   1.000
_cell.length_b   1.000
_cell.length_c   1.000
_cell.angle_alpha   90.00
_cell.angle_beta   90.00
_cell.angle_gamma   90.00
#
_symmetry.space_group_name_H-M   'P 1'
#
loop_
_entity.id
_entity.type
_entity.pdbx_description
1 polymer ?
#
loop_
_entity_poly.entity_id
_entity_poly.type
_entity_poly.pdbx_seq_one_letter_code
_entity_poly.pdbx_strand_id
1 'polypeptide(L)'
;MKNRISRRRFLKTGGLALAAMAVHPSLVWPSREKTGLNYVSLRPVAEKRNFVSKTVDAVIEKIKSHIKDEKLRWMFENCLPNTLDTTVRYKLKDGKPDTFVITGDIDAMWLRDSSAQVWPYLPLMKHDEPLRLMVAGLINRQTKCILIDPYANAFNDGPVGSYWETDHTQHMVKELHERKWEVDSLCYPIRLAYHYWRHTQDVSVFGEEWHEAMKLVVKTFKEQQRKQNLGPYSFTRNCDRPTDSQINGGWGAPVKPVGLIVSSFRPSDDATQYGFFIPSNMFAVVSLRQLAEIERQVLGNDSFAKECAALADEVDAAIHKYGIVNHRVRAYLCF
;
A
#
# COMPACT_ATOMS: atom_id res chain seq x y z
N MET A 1 -13.50 -46.57 49.29
CA MET A 1 -14.08 -46.08 50.55
C MET A 1 -13.93 -44.56 50.63
N LYS A 2 -15.03 -43.80 50.54
CA LYS A 2 -15.01 -42.33 50.65
C LYS A 2 -14.91 -41.92 52.12
N ASN A 3 -13.78 -41.35 52.53
CA ASN A 3 -13.63 -40.73 53.85
C ASN A 3 -14.53 -39.48 53.93
N ARG A 4 -15.66 -39.57 54.65
CA ARG A 4 -16.49 -38.40 54.96
C ARG A 4 -15.78 -37.54 56.01
N ILE A 5 -15.40 -36.33 55.62
CA ILE A 5 -14.92 -35.28 56.54
C ILE A 5 -16.06 -34.95 57.51
N SER A 6 -15.81 -35.05 58.83
CA SER A 6 -16.84 -34.73 59.82
C SER A 6 -17.09 -33.21 59.87
N ARG A 7 -18.35 -32.80 60.10
CA ARG A 7 -18.75 -31.39 60.29
C ARG A 7 -17.85 -30.64 61.29
N ARG A 8 -17.39 -31.34 62.33
CA ARG A 8 -16.50 -30.79 63.36
C ARG A 8 -15.10 -30.47 62.82
N ARG A 9 -14.60 -31.26 61.86
CA ARG A 9 -13.30 -31.03 61.20
C ARG A 9 -13.41 -29.87 60.23
N PHE A 10 -14.48 -29.80 59.43
CA PHE A 10 -14.77 -28.69 58.50
C PHE A 10 -14.86 -27.33 59.21
N LEU A 11 -15.55 -27.26 60.35
CA LEU A 11 -15.67 -26.02 61.12
C LEU A 11 -14.33 -25.58 61.74
N LYS A 12 -13.47 -26.52 62.16
CA LYS A 12 -12.13 -26.20 62.67
C LYS A 12 -11.18 -25.69 61.57
N THR A 13 -11.18 -26.31 60.39
CA THR A 13 -10.36 -25.84 59.26
C THR A 13 -10.90 -24.53 58.66
N GLY A 14 -12.22 -24.35 58.62
CA GLY A 14 -12.84 -23.09 58.17
C GLY A 14 -12.57 -21.92 59.10
N GLY A 15 -12.62 -22.13 60.43
CA GLY A 15 -12.33 -21.10 61.43
C GLY A 15 -10.86 -20.63 61.41
N LEU A 16 -9.91 -21.53 61.18
CA LEU A 16 -8.48 -21.20 61.04
C LEU A 16 -8.18 -20.40 59.77
N ALA A 17 -8.86 -20.68 58.66
CA ALA A 17 -8.70 -19.95 57.41
C ALA A 17 -9.20 -18.49 57.50
N LEU A 18 -10.29 -18.27 58.24
CA LEU A 18 -10.84 -16.93 58.49
C LEU A 18 -9.96 -16.10 59.44
N ALA A 19 -9.37 -16.73 60.47
CA ALA A 19 -8.43 -16.05 61.37
C ALA A 19 -7.14 -15.62 60.65
N ALA A 20 -6.63 -16.43 59.71
CA ALA A 20 -5.45 -16.07 58.92
C ALA A 20 -5.68 -14.86 57.99
N MET A 21 -6.89 -14.70 57.43
CA MET A 21 -7.24 -13.53 56.60
C MET A 21 -7.36 -12.22 57.40
N ALA A 22 -7.70 -12.29 58.69
CA ALA A 22 -7.86 -11.11 59.54
C ALA A 22 -6.55 -10.54 60.10
N VAL A 23 -5.51 -11.39 60.23
CA VAL A 23 -4.23 -11.01 60.88
C VAL A 23 -3.14 -10.66 59.86
N HIS A 24 -3.18 -11.21 58.65
CA HIS A 24 -2.24 -10.86 57.56
C HIS A 24 -2.93 -10.85 56.19
N PRO A 25 -3.61 -9.74 55.82
CA PRO A 25 -4.27 -9.61 54.51
C PRO A 25 -3.31 -9.76 53.32
N SER A 26 -2.02 -9.47 53.53
CA SER A 26 -0.97 -9.52 52.51
C SER A 26 -0.51 -10.93 52.12
N LEU A 27 -0.86 -11.97 52.90
CA LEU A 27 -0.48 -13.36 52.61
C LEU A 27 -1.53 -14.14 51.80
N VAL A 28 -2.72 -13.56 51.57
CA VAL A 28 -3.85 -14.23 50.88
C VAL A 28 -4.19 -13.56 49.55
N TRP A 29 -3.44 -12.54 49.14
CA TRP A 29 -3.45 -12.13 47.74
C TRP A 29 -2.67 -13.19 46.96
N PRO A 30 -3.29 -13.97 46.05
CA PRO A 30 -2.49 -14.67 45.08
C PRO A 30 -1.74 -13.58 44.34
N SER A 31 -0.41 -13.54 44.52
CA SER A 31 0.47 -12.80 43.64
C SER A 31 -0.01 -13.14 42.25
N ARG A 32 -0.61 -12.16 41.56
CA ARG A 32 -0.97 -12.28 40.17
C ARG A 32 0.36 -12.55 39.50
N GLU A 33 0.68 -13.82 39.26
CA GLU A 33 1.81 -14.19 38.42
C GLU A 33 1.58 -13.37 37.17
N LYS A 34 2.43 -12.36 36.97
CA LYS A 34 2.61 -11.80 35.65
C LYS A 34 3.09 -13.00 34.87
N THR A 35 2.18 -13.71 34.20
CA THR A 35 2.51 -14.54 33.06
C THR A 35 3.03 -13.56 32.02
N GLY A 36 4.27 -13.10 32.22
CA GLY A 36 4.94 -12.16 31.37
C GLY A 36 5.07 -12.84 30.03
N LEU A 37 4.20 -12.45 29.09
CA LEU A 37 4.43 -12.77 27.70
C LEU A 37 5.79 -12.16 27.36
N ASN A 38 6.80 -13.02 27.22
CA ASN A 38 8.14 -12.56 26.89
C ASN A 38 8.12 -12.16 25.41
N TYR A 39 7.97 -10.86 25.16
CA TYR A 39 7.84 -10.30 23.81
C TYR A 39 9.19 -10.28 23.09
N VAL A 40 9.62 -11.44 22.56
CA VAL A 40 10.82 -11.58 21.73
C VAL A 40 10.56 -11.01 20.34
N SER A 41 11.48 -10.18 19.82
CA SER A 41 11.37 -9.60 18.47
C SER A 41 11.18 -10.68 17.40
N LEU A 42 10.29 -10.41 16.44
CA LEU A 42 10.06 -11.25 15.26
C LEU A 42 10.74 -10.69 14.01
N ARG A 43 11.52 -9.60 14.15
CA ARG A 43 12.37 -9.12 13.06
C ARG A 43 13.39 -10.19 12.69
N PRO A 44 13.80 -10.30 11.42
CA PRO A 44 14.98 -11.04 11.06
C PRO A 44 16.19 -10.57 11.88
N VAL A 45 17.09 -11.52 12.17
CA VAL A 45 18.42 -11.20 12.70
C VAL A 45 19.12 -10.20 11.79
N ALA A 46 19.98 -9.35 12.34
CA ALA A 46 20.50 -8.18 11.63
C ALA A 46 21.15 -8.52 10.28
N GLU A 47 21.84 -9.66 10.20
CA GLU A 47 22.53 -10.15 9.00
C GLU A 47 21.59 -10.65 7.90
N LYS A 48 20.32 -10.89 8.22
CA LYS A 48 19.28 -11.35 7.29
C LYS A 48 18.28 -10.26 6.89
N ARG A 49 18.50 -9.01 7.33
CA ARG A 49 17.65 -7.88 6.94
C ARG A 49 18.06 -7.41 5.55
N ASN A 50 17.10 -7.25 4.64
CA ASN A 50 17.41 -6.90 3.27
C ASN A 50 17.94 -5.46 3.11
N PHE A 51 17.47 -4.54 3.96
CA PHE A 51 17.91 -3.15 3.97
C PHE A 51 17.96 -2.60 5.39
N VAL A 52 19.01 -1.86 5.73
CA VAL A 52 19.20 -1.26 7.06
C VAL A 52 19.27 0.26 6.96
N SER A 53 18.34 0.94 7.65
CA SER A 53 18.39 2.39 7.86
C SER A 53 18.67 2.68 9.33
N LYS A 54 19.82 3.32 9.59
CA LYS A 54 20.21 3.73 10.95
C LYS A 54 19.20 4.71 11.54
N THR A 55 18.62 5.57 10.70
CA THR A 55 17.62 6.55 11.15
C THR A 55 16.32 5.86 11.55
N VAL A 56 15.86 4.85 10.80
CA VAL A 56 14.68 4.06 11.16
C VAL A 56 14.91 3.30 12.47
N ASP A 57 16.06 2.64 12.65
CA ASP A 57 16.36 1.96 13.92
C ASP A 57 16.43 2.95 15.10
N ALA A 58 16.99 4.15 14.91
CA ALA A 58 16.98 5.19 15.94
C ALA A 58 15.56 5.70 16.28
N VAL A 59 14.68 5.83 15.28
CA VAL A 59 13.26 6.16 15.48
C VAL A 59 12.56 5.05 16.25
N ILE A 60 12.85 3.78 15.92
CA ILE A 60 12.29 2.63 16.62
C ILE A 60 12.64 2.69 18.11
N GLU A 61 13.93 2.84 18.45
CA GLU A 61 14.36 2.93 19.85
C GLU A 61 13.75 4.12 20.58
N LYS A 62 13.70 5.28 19.91
CA LYS A 62 13.06 6.48 20.47
C LYS A 62 11.58 6.25 20.75
N ILE A 63 10.81 5.72 19.82
CA ILE A 63 9.36 5.58 19.99
C ILE A 63 9.03 4.44 20.96
N LYS A 64 9.82 3.35 20.96
CA LYS A 64 9.68 2.25 21.92
C LYS A 64 9.70 2.74 23.37
N SER A 65 10.55 3.72 23.69
CA SER A 65 10.63 4.29 25.05
C SER A 65 9.39 5.09 25.47
N HIS A 66 8.55 5.53 24.51
CA HIS A 66 7.33 6.31 24.76
C HIS A 66 6.07 5.44 24.80
N ILE A 67 6.10 4.22 24.25
CA ILE A 67 4.97 3.30 24.27
C ILE A 67 4.99 2.52 25.59
N LYS A 68 4.02 2.76 26.48
CA LYS A 68 3.93 2.05 27.78
C LYS A 68 3.47 0.60 27.63
N ASP A 69 2.51 0.35 26.75
CA ASP A 69 1.96 -0.99 26.51
C ASP A 69 3.00 -1.90 25.84
N GLU A 70 3.39 -2.98 26.52
CA GLU A 70 4.47 -3.87 26.08
C GLU A 70 4.15 -4.57 24.76
N LYS A 71 2.88 -4.95 24.55
CA LYS A 71 2.43 -5.60 23.32
C LYS A 71 2.50 -4.63 22.14
N LEU A 72 2.02 -3.40 22.33
CA LEU A 72 2.06 -2.35 21.30
C LEU A 72 3.50 -1.97 20.98
N ARG A 73 4.38 -1.89 21.97
CA ARG A 73 5.82 -1.63 21.77
C ARG A 73 6.45 -2.72 20.91
N TRP A 74 6.18 -3.99 21.23
CA TRP A 74 6.65 -5.14 20.47
C TRP A 74 6.07 -5.17 19.04
N MET A 75 4.78 -4.91 18.88
CA MET A 75 4.15 -4.82 17.55
C MET A 75 4.79 -3.70 16.73
N PHE A 76 4.99 -2.52 17.30
CA PHE A 76 5.60 -1.38 16.63
C PHE A 76 7.02 -1.70 16.14
N GLU A 77 7.84 -2.34 16.98
CA GLU A 77 9.19 -2.77 16.62
C GLU A 77 9.20 -3.79 15.48
N ASN A 78 8.23 -4.71 15.44
CA ASN A 78 8.14 -5.71 14.37
C ASN A 78 7.55 -5.16 13.08
N CYS A 79 6.59 -4.23 13.17
CA CYS A 79 5.83 -3.75 12.02
C CYS A 79 6.51 -2.58 11.30
N LEU A 80 7.03 -1.58 12.02
CA LEU A 80 7.58 -0.38 11.38
C LEU A 80 8.73 -0.68 10.39
N PRO A 81 9.74 -1.53 10.70
CA PRO A 81 10.83 -1.81 9.78
C PRO A 81 10.56 -3.00 8.85
N ASN A 82 9.40 -3.65 8.91
CA ASN A 82 9.16 -4.93 8.23
C ASN A 82 9.47 -4.85 6.72
N THR A 83 9.02 -3.79 6.05
CA THR A 83 9.34 -3.56 4.63
C THR A 83 10.84 -3.57 4.37
N LEU A 84 11.63 -2.81 5.14
CA LEU A 84 13.08 -2.75 4.97
C LEU A 84 13.74 -4.09 5.28
N ASP A 85 13.27 -4.74 6.34
CA ASP A 85 13.84 -6.00 6.82
C ASP A 85 13.59 -7.16 5.85
N THR A 86 12.43 -7.23 5.17
CA THR A 86 12.00 -8.47 4.47
C THR A 86 11.66 -8.30 3.00
N THR A 87 11.38 -7.09 2.50
CA THR A 87 10.80 -6.92 1.15
C THR A 87 11.64 -6.13 0.16
N VAL A 88 12.53 -5.27 0.64
CA VAL A 88 13.36 -4.39 -0.20
C VAL A 88 14.47 -5.18 -0.88
N ARG A 89 14.67 -5.00 -2.19
CA ARG A 89 15.83 -5.47 -2.94
C ARG A 89 16.49 -4.27 -3.61
N TYR A 90 17.43 -3.65 -2.90
CA TYR A 90 18.16 -2.48 -3.38
C TYR A 90 19.42 -2.89 -4.14
N LYS A 91 19.63 -2.32 -5.32
CA LYS A 91 20.86 -2.48 -6.11
C LYS A 91 21.18 -1.20 -6.88
N LEU A 92 22.43 -1.08 -7.32
CA LEU A 92 22.80 -0.13 -8.37
C LEU A 92 22.70 -0.83 -9.72
N LYS A 93 21.96 -0.25 -10.65
CA LYS A 93 21.87 -0.70 -12.04
C LYS A 93 22.35 0.42 -12.94
N ASP A 94 23.42 0.18 -13.68
CA ASP A 94 24.06 1.17 -14.57
C ASP A 94 24.41 2.48 -13.84
N GLY A 95 24.89 2.36 -12.60
CA GLY A 95 25.24 3.50 -11.74
C GLY A 95 24.05 4.26 -11.15
N LYS A 96 22.80 3.87 -11.45
CA LYS A 96 21.59 4.45 -10.88
C LYS A 96 20.98 3.56 -9.79
N PRO A 97 20.38 4.13 -8.74
CA PRO A 97 19.56 3.39 -7.79
C PRO A 97 18.42 2.63 -8.48
N ASP A 98 18.22 1.37 -8.11
CA ASP A 98 17.11 0.52 -8.54
C ASP A 98 16.65 -0.31 -7.33
N THR A 99 15.38 -0.17 -6.97
CA THR A 99 14.81 -0.87 -5.81
C THR A 99 13.57 -1.62 -6.23
N PHE A 100 13.58 -2.93 -6.03
CA PHE A 100 12.40 -3.77 -6.20
C PHE A 100 11.85 -4.10 -4.82
N VAL A 101 10.54 -3.91 -4.60
CA VAL A 101 9.91 -4.13 -3.29
C VAL A 101 8.77 -5.13 -3.46
N ILE A 102 8.92 -6.32 -2.89
CA ILE A 102 7.87 -7.34 -2.94
C ILE A 102 6.76 -7.03 -1.92
N THR A 103 5.55 -7.57 -2.11
CA THR A 103 4.45 -7.33 -1.15
C THR A 103 4.69 -8.04 0.18
N GLY A 104 5.37 -9.19 0.16
CA GLY A 104 5.70 -9.99 1.33
C GLY A 104 5.73 -11.47 0.98
N ASP A 105 4.64 -12.17 1.21
CA ASP A 105 4.46 -13.58 0.87
C ASP A 105 4.23 -13.83 -0.63
N ILE A 106 3.88 -12.80 -1.40
CA ILE A 106 3.84 -12.83 -2.87
C ILE A 106 5.12 -12.19 -3.41
N ASP A 107 5.90 -12.96 -4.18
CA ASP A 107 7.19 -12.53 -4.75
C ASP A 107 7.02 -11.71 -6.04
N ALA A 108 6.29 -10.60 -5.94
CA ALA A 108 6.10 -9.63 -7.02
C ALA A 108 5.88 -8.23 -6.43
N MET A 109 6.06 -7.21 -7.26
CA MET A 109 5.93 -5.80 -6.87
C MET A 109 4.65 -5.21 -7.44
N TRP A 110 3.73 -4.82 -6.56
CA TRP A 110 2.60 -3.97 -6.90
C TRP A 110 3.03 -2.50 -6.87
N LEU A 111 2.58 -1.70 -7.84
CA LEU A 111 2.82 -0.26 -7.82
C LEU A 111 2.22 0.41 -6.58
N ARG A 112 1.01 -0.01 -6.19
CA ARG A 112 0.34 0.40 -4.95
C ARG A 112 1.16 0.07 -3.71
N ASP A 113 1.41 -1.23 -3.50
CA ASP A 113 1.96 -1.76 -2.25
C ASP A 113 3.36 -1.20 -2.02
N SER A 114 4.22 -1.24 -3.05
CA SER A 114 5.59 -0.75 -2.94
C SER A 114 5.65 0.74 -2.54
N SER A 115 4.80 1.60 -3.10
CA SER A 115 4.71 3.00 -2.69
C SER A 115 4.19 3.18 -1.27
N ALA A 116 3.19 2.39 -0.86
CA ALA A 116 2.60 2.48 0.47
C ALA A 116 3.55 1.94 1.56
N GLN A 117 4.27 0.85 1.28
CA GLN A 117 5.22 0.19 2.16
C GLN A 117 6.36 1.13 2.59
N VAL A 118 6.89 1.95 1.67
CA VAL A 118 7.98 2.89 2.00
C VAL A 118 7.51 4.27 2.49
N TRP A 119 6.20 4.56 2.39
CA TRP A 119 5.64 5.87 2.70
C TRP A 119 5.98 6.41 4.11
N PRO A 120 5.94 5.60 5.19
CA PRO A 120 6.27 6.08 6.54
C PRO A 120 7.71 6.57 6.69
N TYR A 121 8.61 6.17 5.77
CA TYR A 121 10.03 6.49 5.83
C TYR A 121 10.38 7.82 5.15
N LEU A 122 9.49 8.39 4.34
CA LEU A 122 9.78 9.61 3.57
C LEU A 122 10.26 10.79 4.42
N PRO A 123 9.68 11.08 5.60
CA PRO A 123 10.17 12.17 6.45
C PRO A 123 11.61 11.96 6.97
N LEU A 124 12.12 10.73 6.95
CA LEU A 124 13.43 10.37 7.50
C LEU A 124 14.57 10.48 6.48
N MET A 125 14.25 10.52 5.18
CA MET A 125 15.23 10.49 4.08
C MET A 125 16.22 11.67 4.11
N LYS A 126 15.81 12.84 4.61
CA LYS A 126 16.68 14.04 4.68
C LYS A 126 17.94 13.81 5.53
N HIS A 127 17.88 12.85 6.46
CA HIS A 127 18.97 12.53 7.39
C HIS A 127 19.57 11.14 7.13
N ASP A 128 19.14 10.46 6.06
CA ASP A 128 19.54 9.10 5.75
C ASP A 128 19.67 8.94 4.22
N GLU A 129 20.88 9.22 3.72
CA GLU A 129 21.16 9.12 2.29
C GLU A 129 20.92 7.72 1.70
N PRO A 130 21.35 6.61 2.33
CA PRO A 130 21.00 5.28 1.86
C PRO A 130 19.49 5.09 1.72
N LEU A 131 18.69 5.50 2.71
CA LEU A 131 17.23 5.41 2.66
C LEU A 131 16.65 6.27 1.52
N ARG A 132 17.17 7.49 1.35
CA ARG A 132 16.80 8.38 0.22
C ARG A 132 17.07 7.70 -1.12
N LEU A 133 18.25 7.13 -1.31
CA LEU A 133 18.64 6.44 -2.55
C LEU A 133 17.79 5.18 -2.78
N MET A 134 17.41 4.46 -1.73
CA MET A 134 16.49 3.32 -1.83
C MET A 134 15.11 3.75 -2.35
N VAL A 135 14.54 4.84 -1.83
CA VAL A 135 13.27 5.37 -2.35
C VAL A 135 13.41 5.91 -3.77
N ALA A 136 14.51 6.60 -4.08
CA ALA A 136 14.81 7.02 -5.46
C ALA A 136 14.87 5.83 -6.42
N GLY A 137 15.50 4.73 -5.99
CA GLY A 137 15.56 3.49 -6.76
C GLY A 137 14.19 2.85 -6.97
N LEU A 138 13.26 3.00 -6.02
CA LEU A 138 11.90 2.52 -6.19
C LEU A 138 11.15 3.36 -7.23
N ILE A 139 11.29 4.70 -7.19
CA ILE A 139 10.68 5.58 -8.21
C ILE A 139 11.19 5.25 -9.60
N ASN A 140 12.51 5.03 -9.75
CA ASN A 140 13.11 4.61 -11.02
C ASN A 140 12.55 3.25 -11.48
N ARG A 141 12.38 2.29 -10.56
CA ARG A 141 11.82 0.99 -10.87
C ARG A 141 10.35 1.08 -11.30
N GLN A 142 9.53 1.84 -10.56
CA GLN A 142 8.11 2.06 -10.90
C GLN A 142 7.93 2.77 -12.24
N THR A 143 8.84 3.70 -12.58
CA THR A 143 8.89 4.34 -13.90
C THR A 143 9.05 3.30 -15.00
N LYS A 144 9.99 2.36 -14.84
CA LYS A 144 10.22 1.27 -15.81
C LYS A 144 9.02 0.33 -15.90
N CYS A 145 8.36 0.04 -14.78
CA CYS A 145 7.13 -0.75 -14.77
C CYS A 145 6.00 -0.09 -15.59
N ILE A 146 5.78 1.21 -15.43
CA ILE A 146 4.77 1.95 -16.21
C ILE A 146 5.12 1.96 -17.70
N LEU A 147 6.40 2.08 -18.06
CA LEU A 147 6.88 1.99 -19.45
C LEU A 147 6.68 0.59 -20.05
N ILE A 148 6.76 -0.46 -19.23
CA ILE A 148 6.47 -1.84 -19.67
C ILE A 148 4.98 -1.97 -19.98
N ASP A 149 4.11 -1.64 -19.03
CA ASP A 149 2.67 -1.63 -19.26
C ASP A 149 1.91 -0.75 -18.25
N PRO A 150 1.29 0.37 -18.67
CA PRO A 150 0.55 1.25 -17.77
C PRO A 150 -0.80 0.66 -17.31
N TYR A 151 -1.24 -0.48 -17.84
CA TYR A 151 -2.44 -1.18 -17.41
C TYR A 151 -2.19 -2.26 -16.36
N ALA A 152 -0.93 -2.60 -16.08
CA ALA A 152 -0.58 -3.64 -15.13
C ALA A 152 -0.48 -3.12 -13.68
N ASN A 153 -1.01 -3.90 -12.73
CA ASN A 153 -0.89 -3.64 -11.30
C ASN A 153 0.41 -4.22 -10.71
N ALA A 154 0.89 -5.36 -11.23
CA ALA A 154 1.97 -6.13 -10.61
C ALA A 154 3.07 -6.57 -11.57
N PHE A 155 4.31 -6.50 -11.11
CA PHE A 155 5.52 -6.70 -11.91
C PHE A 155 6.50 -7.68 -11.25
N ASN A 156 7.29 -8.35 -12.08
CA ASN A 156 8.37 -9.24 -11.67
C ASN A 156 9.73 -8.52 -11.66
N ASP A 157 10.73 -9.06 -10.94
CA ASP A 157 12.13 -8.58 -11.06
C ASP A 157 12.82 -9.24 -12.27
N GLY A 158 12.43 -8.80 -13.46
CA GLY A 158 12.89 -9.35 -14.74
C GLY A 158 11.86 -10.28 -15.41
N PRO A 159 12.17 -10.82 -16.60
CA PRO A 159 11.23 -11.55 -17.44
C PRO A 159 11.09 -13.03 -17.01
N VAL A 160 10.66 -13.25 -15.77
CA VAL A 160 10.51 -14.61 -15.18
C VAL A 160 9.18 -15.27 -15.51
N GLY A 161 8.23 -14.50 -16.04
CA GLY A 161 6.89 -14.97 -16.34
C GLY A 161 5.98 -15.06 -15.12
N SER A 162 4.73 -15.46 -15.34
CA SER A 162 3.73 -15.57 -14.28
C SER A 162 2.79 -16.73 -14.50
N TYR A 163 2.26 -17.28 -13.41
CA TYR A 163 1.14 -18.23 -13.49
C TYR A 163 -0.13 -17.59 -14.08
N TRP A 164 -0.22 -16.25 -14.05
CA TRP A 164 -1.28 -15.46 -14.67
C TRP A 164 -1.07 -15.18 -16.17
N GLU A 165 -0.03 -15.73 -16.81
CA GLU A 165 0.14 -15.62 -18.27
C GLU A 165 -1.04 -16.22 -19.08
N THR A 166 -1.85 -17.05 -18.43
CA THR A 166 -3.06 -17.66 -19.02
C THR A 166 -4.29 -16.75 -18.96
N ASP A 167 -4.20 -15.56 -18.36
CA ASP A 167 -5.29 -14.59 -18.38
C ASP A 167 -5.62 -14.15 -19.80
N HIS A 168 -6.92 -14.06 -20.10
CA HIS A 168 -7.38 -13.56 -21.39
C HIS A 168 -7.44 -12.03 -21.35
N THR A 169 -6.30 -11.41 -21.63
CA THR A 169 -6.14 -9.96 -21.76
C THR A 169 -5.23 -9.63 -22.95
N GLN A 170 -4.94 -8.35 -23.19
CA GLN A 170 -3.93 -7.96 -24.18
C GLN A 170 -2.57 -8.57 -23.80
N HIS A 171 -1.64 -8.65 -24.77
CA HIS A 171 -0.41 -9.44 -24.65
C HIS A 171 0.30 -9.26 -23.29
N MET A 172 0.31 -10.33 -22.49
CA MET A 172 1.09 -10.44 -21.25
C MET A 172 2.58 -10.60 -21.61
N VAL A 173 3.42 -9.67 -21.16
CA VAL A 173 4.88 -9.80 -21.24
C VAL A 173 5.42 -10.44 -19.95
N LYS A 174 6.61 -11.07 -20.02
CA LYS A 174 7.15 -11.89 -18.92
C LYS A 174 7.55 -11.07 -17.68
N GLU A 175 7.70 -9.77 -17.84
CA GLU A 175 7.95 -8.82 -16.76
C GLU A 175 6.71 -8.55 -15.92
N LEU A 176 5.51 -8.94 -16.39
CA LEU A 176 4.27 -8.77 -15.64
C LEU A 176 4.02 -9.97 -14.73
N HIS A 177 3.73 -9.68 -13.47
CA HIS A 177 3.15 -10.67 -12.56
C HIS A 177 1.65 -10.77 -12.80
N GLU A 178 0.94 -9.63 -12.87
CA GLU A 178 -0.50 -9.55 -13.07
C GLU A 178 -0.84 -8.25 -13.82
N ARG A 179 -1.93 -8.28 -14.60
CA ARG A 179 -2.35 -7.17 -15.47
C ARG A 179 -3.78 -6.72 -15.19
N LYS A 180 -4.14 -6.55 -13.92
CA LYS A 180 -5.43 -5.97 -13.51
C LYS A 180 -5.35 -4.45 -13.55
N TRP A 181 -6.20 -3.84 -14.38
CA TRP A 181 -6.23 -2.38 -14.53
C TRP A 181 -6.88 -1.70 -13.32
N GLU A 182 -6.07 -0.93 -12.62
CA GLU A 182 -6.41 -0.22 -11.39
C GLU A 182 -5.92 1.22 -11.48
N VAL A 183 -6.84 2.19 -11.39
CA VAL A 183 -6.48 3.61 -11.49
C VAL A 183 -5.45 4.01 -10.43
N ASP A 184 -5.53 3.46 -9.21
CA ASP A 184 -4.60 3.79 -8.14
C ASP A 184 -3.18 3.29 -8.40
N SER A 185 -2.99 2.22 -9.19
CA SER A 185 -1.67 1.71 -9.56
C SER A 185 -0.81 2.77 -10.26
N LEU A 186 -1.42 3.71 -10.99
CA LEU A 186 -0.72 4.85 -11.58
C LEU A 186 -0.66 6.09 -10.68
N CYS A 187 -1.55 6.18 -9.68
CA CYS A 187 -1.58 7.29 -8.74
C CYS A 187 -0.48 7.18 -7.66
N TYR A 188 -0.19 5.96 -7.20
CA TYR A 188 0.78 5.68 -6.15
C TYR A 188 2.23 6.09 -6.50
N PRO A 189 2.76 5.77 -7.70
CA PRO A 189 4.09 6.21 -8.12
C PRO A 189 4.20 7.75 -8.19
N ILE A 190 3.18 8.44 -8.71
CA ILE A 190 3.15 9.91 -8.74
C ILE A 190 3.18 10.49 -7.33
N ARG A 191 2.33 9.95 -6.43
CA ARG A 191 2.29 10.36 -5.03
C ARG A 191 3.64 10.16 -4.35
N LEU A 192 4.28 9.00 -4.55
CA LEU A 192 5.59 8.71 -3.97
C LEU A 192 6.65 9.69 -4.48
N ALA A 193 6.74 9.90 -5.80
CA ALA A 193 7.74 10.76 -6.40
C ALA A 193 7.55 12.23 -6.03
N TYR A 194 6.31 12.72 -6.00
CA TYR A 194 5.99 14.06 -5.53
C TYR A 194 6.47 14.27 -4.09
N HIS A 195 6.12 13.36 -3.17
CA HIS A 195 6.54 13.53 -1.78
C HIS A 195 8.04 13.28 -1.56
N TYR A 196 8.66 12.42 -2.36
CA TYR A 196 10.13 12.29 -2.40
C TYR A 196 10.79 13.63 -2.69
N TRP A 197 10.35 14.29 -3.76
CA TRP A 197 10.82 15.62 -4.13
C TRP A 197 10.54 16.65 -3.05
N ARG A 198 9.33 16.70 -2.48
CA ARG A 198 9.01 17.68 -1.43
C ARG A 198 9.86 17.50 -0.17
N HIS A 199 10.16 16.27 0.23
CA HIS A 199 10.97 16.00 1.43
C HIS A 199 12.48 16.21 1.22
N THR A 200 12.99 15.98 0.02
CA THR A 200 14.44 15.91 -0.24
C THR A 200 14.97 17.05 -1.11
N GLN A 201 14.10 17.69 -1.89
CA GLN A 201 14.42 18.59 -3.00
C GLN A 201 15.27 17.93 -4.11
N ASP A 202 15.42 16.62 -4.07
CA ASP A 202 16.12 15.86 -5.10
C ASP A 202 15.20 15.64 -6.30
N VAL A 203 15.68 16.08 -7.46
CA VAL A 203 14.98 15.98 -8.75
C VAL A 203 15.58 14.93 -9.69
N SER A 204 16.61 14.20 -9.25
CA SER A 204 17.36 13.25 -10.09
C SER A 204 16.54 12.07 -10.62
N VAL A 205 15.39 11.79 -10.00
CA VAL A 205 14.43 10.77 -10.45
C VAL A 205 13.56 11.23 -11.63
N PHE A 206 13.52 12.54 -11.91
CA PHE A 206 12.70 13.12 -12.98
C PHE A 206 13.54 13.32 -14.25
N GLY A 207 13.73 12.23 -15.00
CA GLY A 207 14.39 12.25 -16.31
C GLY A 207 13.43 12.07 -17.48
N GLU A 208 13.98 11.84 -18.67
CA GLU A 208 13.22 11.55 -19.88
C GLU A 208 12.31 10.31 -19.73
N GLU A 209 12.83 9.21 -19.17
CA GLU A 209 12.04 8.00 -18.91
C GLU A 209 10.84 8.27 -17.99
N TRP A 210 11.01 9.13 -16.98
CA TRP A 210 9.90 9.55 -16.11
C TRP A 210 8.83 10.29 -16.91
N HIS A 211 9.24 11.28 -17.70
CA HIS A 211 8.30 12.05 -18.51
C HIS A 211 7.52 11.15 -19.48
N GLU A 212 8.20 10.24 -20.18
CA GLU A 212 7.55 9.29 -21.10
C GLU A 212 6.56 8.38 -20.37
N ALA A 213 6.92 7.87 -19.19
CA ALA A 213 6.01 7.09 -18.35
C ALA A 213 4.77 7.90 -17.96
N MET A 214 4.93 9.16 -17.58
CA MET A 214 3.81 10.01 -17.15
C MET A 214 2.89 10.39 -18.31
N LYS A 215 3.42 10.55 -19.53
CA LYS A 215 2.56 10.67 -20.74
C LYS A 215 1.73 9.41 -20.95
N LEU A 216 2.29 8.22 -20.72
CA LEU A 216 1.52 6.97 -20.78
C LEU A 216 0.42 6.96 -19.71
N VAL A 217 0.70 7.42 -18.49
CA VAL A 217 -0.34 7.52 -17.44
C VAL A 217 -1.51 8.40 -17.89
N VAL A 218 -1.24 9.61 -18.37
CA VAL A 218 -2.29 10.55 -18.80
C VAL A 218 -3.04 10.00 -20.02
N LYS A 219 -2.34 9.35 -20.95
CA LYS A 219 -2.94 8.65 -22.09
C LYS A 219 -3.89 7.53 -21.62
N THR A 220 -3.45 6.66 -20.72
CA THR A 220 -4.23 5.55 -20.17
C THR A 220 -5.49 6.05 -19.45
N PHE A 221 -5.37 7.11 -18.64
CA PHE A 221 -6.54 7.71 -18.00
C PHE A 221 -7.55 8.24 -19.02
N LYS A 222 -7.09 8.91 -20.09
CA LYS A 222 -7.97 9.41 -21.17
C LYS A 222 -8.62 8.28 -21.98
N GLU A 223 -7.89 7.23 -22.29
CA GLU A 223 -8.44 6.02 -22.93
C GLU A 223 -9.57 5.43 -22.09
N GLN A 224 -9.36 5.37 -20.76
CA GLN A 224 -10.34 4.82 -19.82
C GLN A 224 -11.44 5.81 -19.41
N GLN A 225 -11.46 7.05 -19.92
CA GLN A 225 -12.69 7.85 -19.94
C GLN A 225 -13.71 7.28 -20.94
N ARG A 226 -13.28 6.40 -21.87
CA ARG A 226 -14.12 5.68 -22.86
C ARG A 226 -15.07 6.58 -23.65
N LYS A 227 -14.65 7.82 -23.92
CA LYS A 227 -15.47 8.84 -24.63
C LYS A 227 -15.72 8.47 -26.09
N GLN A 228 -14.76 7.81 -26.74
CA GLN A 228 -14.77 7.53 -28.17
C GLN A 228 -15.10 6.05 -28.45
N ASN A 229 -14.62 5.14 -27.62
CA ASN A 229 -14.80 3.69 -27.71
C ASN A 229 -14.49 3.05 -26.34
N LEU A 230 -14.54 1.72 -26.24
CA LEU A 230 -14.28 0.98 -25.00
C LEU A 230 -12.83 1.05 -24.50
N GLY A 231 -11.90 1.57 -25.31
CA GLY A 231 -10.47 1.59 -25.04
C GLY A 231 -9.79 0.25 -25.38
N PRO A 232 -8.47 0.17 -25.16
CA PRO A 232 -7.68 -0.98 -25.55
C PRO A 232 -7.64 -2.11 -24.51
N TYR A 233 -8.24 -1.91 -23.33
CA TYR A 233 -8.11 -2.84 -22.20
C TYR A 233 -9.37 -3.68 -21.99
N SER A 234 -9.18 -5.00 -21.97
CA SER A 234 -10.18 -5.99 -21.57
C SER A 234 -9.49 -7.12 -20.80
N PHE A 235 -10.21 -7.74 -19.87
CA PHE A 235 -9.61 -8.78 -19.02
C PHE A 235 -10.65 -9.81 -18.60
N THR A 236 -10.39 -11.09 -18.88
CA THR A 236 -11.09 -12.20 -18.21
C THR A 236 -10.10 -13.22 -17.71
N ARG A 237 -10.44 -13.84 -16.58
CA ARG A 237 -9.71 -14.93 -15.97
C ARG A 237 -10.63 -16.14 -15.82
N ASN A 238 -10.09 -17.34 -16.03
CA ASN A 238 -10.76 -18.57 -15.67
C ASN A 238 -10.53 -18.85 -14.18
N CYS A 239 -11.52 -18.55 -13.34
CA CYS A 239 -11.39 -18.62 -11.89
C CYS A 239 -12.72 -18.90 -11.21
N ASP A 240 -12.67 -19.56 -10.04
CA ASP A 240 -13.85 -19.82 -9.20
C ASP A 240 -14.33 -18.57 -8.45
N ARG A 241 -13.43 -17.59 -8.26
CA ARG A 241 -13.74 -16.31 -7.63
C ARG A 241 -14.29 -15.34 -8.69
N PRO A 242 -15.58 -14.97 -8.66
CA PRO A 242 -16.16 -14.14 -9.71
C PRO A 242 -15.59 -12.71 -9.73
N THR A 243 -15.04 -12.23 -8.61
CA THR A 243 -14.43 -10.90 -8.53
C THR A 243 -13.02 -10.84 -9.10
N ASP A 244 -12.41 -11.96 -9.50
CA ASP A 244 -11.11 -11.98 -10.16
C ASP A 244 -11.18 -11.81 -11.69
N SER A 245 -12.38 -11.65 -12.26
CA SER A 245 -12.60 -11.55 -13.70
C SER A 245 -13.62 -10.44 -14.03
N GLN A 246 -13.51 -9.80 -15.20
CA GLN A 246 -14.52 -8.82 -15.64
C GLN A 246 -15.70 -9.51 -16.33
N ILE A 247 -16.90 -8.99 -16.08
CA ILE A 247 -18.11 -9.37 -16.82
C ILE A 247 -18.12 -8.82 -18.26
N ASN A 248 -19.12 -9.20 -19.05
CA ASN A 248 -19.36 -8.72 -20.42
C ASN A 248 -18.16 -8.92 -21.36
N GLY A 249 -17.63 -10.14 -21.40
CA GLY A 249 -16.52 -10.48 -22.30
C GLY A 249 -15.23 -9.72 -22.00
N GLY A 250 -15.02 -9.32 -20.74
CA GLY A 250 -13.80 -8.65 -20.30
C GLY A 250 -13.89 -7.13 -20.19
N TRP A 251 -15.01 -6.53 -20.59
CA TRP A 251 -15.17 -5.07 -20.67
C TRP A 251 -15.74 -4.42 -19.40
N GLY A 252 -16.26 -5.22 -18.47
CA GLY A 252 -16.91 -4.77 -17.25
C GLY A 252 -18.34 -4.29 -17.47
N ALA A 253 -18.95 -3.71 -16.43
CA ALA A 253 -20.28 -3.11 -16.54
C ALA A 253 -20.25 -1.91 -17.52
N PRO A 254 -21.30 -1.73 -18.37
CA PRO A 254 -21.36 -0.59 -19.28
C PRO A 254 -21.30 0.74 -18.53
N VAL A 255 -20.59 1.72 -19.10
CA VAL A 255 -20.48 3.07 -18.56
C VAL A 255 -20.99 4.09 -19.55
N LYS A 256 -21.58 5.18 -19.04
CA LYS A 256 -21.78 6.40 -19.81
C LYS A 256 -20.54 7.28 -19.63
N PRO A 257 -19.83 7.69 -20.69
CA PRO A 257 -18.58 8.44 -20.56
C PRO A 257 -18.85 9.88 -20.10
N VAL A 258 -18.84 10.10 -18.79
CA VAL A 258 -19.22 11.38 -18.15
C VAL A 258 -18.04 12.22 -17.68
N GLY A 259 -16.81 11.83 -18.01
CA GLY A 259 -15.57 12.49 -17.60
C GLY A 259 -14.77 11.74 -16.54
N LEU A 260 -15.39 10.79 -15.83
CA LEU A 260 -14.71 9.87 -14.91
C LEU A 260 -13.86 8.84 -15.66
N ILE A 261 -12.85 8.32 -14.98
CA ILE A 261 -11.92 7.28 -15.46
C ILE A 261 -12.44 5.92 -14.99
N VAL A 262 -12.59 4.97 -15.90
CA VAL A 262 -12.91 3.58 -15.57
C VAL A 262 -11.73 2.95 -14.84
N SER A 263 -11.99 2.28 -13.73
CA SER A 263 -11.09 1.32 -13.07
C SER A 263 -11.73 -0.06 -13.22
N SER A 264 -11.04 -1.01 -13.87
CA SER A 264 -11.59 -2.36 -14.01
C SER A 264 -11.56 -3.09 -12.67
N PHE A 265 -10.49 -2.90 -11.90
CA PHE A 265 -10.33 -3.47 -10.57
C PHE A 265 -10.18 -2.38 -9.51
N ARG A 266 -10.41 -2.76 -8.26
CA ARG A 266 -10.25 -1.93 -7.07
C ARG A 266 -8.84 -2.13 -6.50
N PRO A 267 -8.39 -1.30 -5.54
CA PRO A 267 -7.17 -1.56 -4.78
C PRO A 267 -7.15 -2.89 -4.00
N SER A 268 -8.27 -3.62 -3.93
CA SER A 268 -8.35 -4.98 -3.37
C SER A 268 -8.09 -6.08 -4.41
N ASP A 269 -7.71 -5.70 -5.64
CA ASP A 269 -7.61 -6.54 -6.84
C ASP A 269 -8.95 -7.19 -7.26
N ASP A 270 -10.08 -6.79 -6.65
CA ASP A 270 -11.42 -7.23 -7.04
C ASP A 270 -12.00 -6.36 -8.17
N ALA A 271 -12.70 -6.99 -9.11
CA ALA A 271 -13.43 -6.31 -10.17
C ALA A 271 -14.41 -5.28 -9.60
N THR A 272 -14.45 -4.10 -10.22
CA THR A 272 -15.43 -3.08 -9.89
C THR A 272 -16.82 -3.52 -10.34
N GLN A 273 -17.83 -3.31 -9.49
CA GLN A 273 -19.22 -3.54 -9.86
C GLN A 273 -19.70 -2.52 -10.90
N TYR A 274 -19.30 -1.25 -10.73
CA TYR A 274 -19.48 -0.18 -11.69
C TYR A 274 -18.11 0.39 -12.03
N GLY A 275 -17.84 0.63 -13.31
CA GLY A 275 -16.51 0.97 -13.79
C GLY A 275 -15.93 2.25 -13.18
N PHE A 276 -16.76 3.21 -12.73
CA PHE A 276 -16.28 4.41 -12.08
C PHE A 276 -16.11 4.20 -10.57
N PHE A 277 -14.93 3.74 -10.17
CA PHE A 277 -14.56 3.65 -8.76
C PHE A 277 -14.11 5.03 -8.25
N ILE A 278 -15.00 5.70 -7.51
CA ILE A 278 -14.83 7.11 -7.14
C ILE A 278 -13.62 7.39 -6.25
N PRO A 279 -13.25 6.56 -5.26
CA PRO A 279 -12.05 6.82 -4.46
C PRO A 279 -10.77 6.89 -5.31
N SER A 280 -10.62 6.01 -6.31
CA SER A 280 -9.45 6.08 -7.21
C SER A 280 -9.55 7.25 -8.20
N ASN A 281 -10.75 7.69 -8.58
CA ASN A 281 -10.91 8.93 -9.36
C ASN A 281 -10.51 10.17 -8.53
N MET A 282 -10.88 10.24 -7.24
CA MET A 282 -10.41 11.29 -6.35
C MET A 282 -8.89 11.28 -6.21
N PHE A 283 -8.31 10.08 -6.09
CA PHE A 283 -6.86 9.95 -6.02
C PHE A 283 -6.19 10.42 -7.33
N ALA A 284 -6.75 10.06 -8.49
CA ALA A 284 -6.27 10.53 -9.79
C ALA A 284 -6.28 12.05 -9.91
N VAL A 285 -7.32 12.74 -9.40
CA VAL A 285 -7.36 14.23 -9.38
C VAL A 285 -6.16 14.80 -8.63
N VAL A 286 -5.86 14.28 -7.43
CA VAL A 286 -4.73 14.74 -6.61
C VAL A 286 -3.41 14.41 -7.30
N SER A 287 -3.23 13.19 -7.78
CA SER A 287 -2.00 12.77 -8.45
C SER A 287 -1.76 13.55 -9.75
N LEU A 288 -2.79 13.83 -10.56
CA LEU A 288 -2.64 14.65 -11.77
C LEU A 288 -2.24 16.10 -11.45
N ARG A 289 -2.74 16.67 -10.35
CA ARG A 289 -2.31 18.00 -9.87
C ARG A 289 -0.86 17.99 -9.38
N GLN A 290 -0.45 16.94 -8.67
CA GLN A 290 0.95 16.73 -8.26
C GLN A 290 1.88 16.58 -9.47
N LEU A 291 1.46 15.79 -10.48
CA LEU A 291 2.19 15.61 -11.72
C LEU A 291 2.32 16.93 -12.49
N ALA A 292 1.24 17.71 -12.59
CA ALA A 292 1.27 19.03 -13.21
C ALA A 292 2.29 19.96 -12.54
N GLU A 293 2.43 19.89 -11.21
CA GLU A 293 3.43 20.68 -10.47
C GLU A 293 4.86 20.22 -10.78
N ILE A 294 5.13 18.92 -10.80
CA ILE A 294 6.44 18.35 -11.17
C ILE A 294 6.81 18.77 -12.60
N GLU A 295 5.91 18.53 -13.55
CA GLU A 295 6.15 18.82 -14.96
C GLU A 295 6.44 20.30 -15.19
N ARG A 296 5.74 21.20 -14.49
CA ARG A 296 5.99 22.64 -14.59
C ARG A 296 7.28 23.07 -13.90
N GLN A 297 7.46 22.73 -12.62
CA GLN A 297 8.51 23.31 -11.79
C GLN A 297 9.86 22.60 -11.94
N VAL A 298 9.86 21.31 -12.22
CA VAL A 298 11.07 20.50 -12.31
C VAL A 298 11.50 20.30 -13.76
N LEU A 299 10.56 19.95 -14.64
CA LEU A 299 10.86 19.59 -16.03
C LEU A 299 10.66 20.75 -17.02
N GLY A 300 9.96 21.83 -16.64
CA GLY A 300 9.66 22.95 -17.53
C GLY A 300 8.64 22.64 -18.64
N ASN A 301 7.90 21.53 -18.52
CA ASN A 301 6.94 21.03 -19.50
C ASN A 301 5.55 21.65 -19.32
N ASP A 302 5.44 22.96 -19.51
CA ASP A 302 4.20 23.71 -19.25
C ASP A 302 2.97 23.22 -20.04
N SER A 303 3.18 22.76 -21.28
CA SER A 303 2.09 22.22 -22.10
C SER A 303 1.49 20.96 -21.48
N PHE A 304 2.34 20.01 -21.09
CA PHE A 304 1.90 18.76 -20.50
C PHE A 304 1.36 18.96 -19.07
N ALA A 305 1.94 19.89 -18.30
CA ALA A 305 1.39 20.30 -17.01
C ALA A 305 -0.05 20.84 -17.12
N LYS A 306 -0.35 21.64 -18.15
CA LYS A 306 -1.72 22.13 -18.42
C LYS A 306 -2.66 20.99 -18.81
N GLU A 307 -2.19 20.02 -19.59
CA GLU A 307 -2.96 18.83 -19.94
C GLU A 307 -3.32 18.00 -18.71
N CYS A 308 -2.38 17.79 -17.79
CA CYS A 308 -2.61 17.10 -16.52
C CYS A 308 -3.66 17.83 -15.66
N ALA A 309 -3.52 19.15 -15.51
CA ALA A 309 -4.47 19.97 -14.76
C ALA A 309 -5.88 19.94 -15.37
N ALA A 310 -5.99 20.05 -16.69
CA ALA A 310 -7.28 20.00 -17.39
C ALA A 310 -7.99 18.66 -17.21
N LEU A 311 -7.25 17.53 -17.27
CA LEU A 311 -7.83 16.21 -16.98
C LEU A 311 -8.26 16.10 -15.51
N ALA A 312 -7.47 16.62 -14.57
CA ALA A 312 -7.82 16.64 -13.16
C ALA A 312 -9.13 17.40 -12.91
N ASP A 313 -9.28 18.59 -13.50
CA ASP A 313 -10.47 19.43 -13.33
C ASP A 313 -11.71 18.80 -13.97
N GLU A 314 -11.56 18.12 -15.11
CA GLU A 314 -12.65 17.36 -15.71
C GLU A 314 -13.14 16.23 -14.79
N VAL A 315 -12.20 15.43 -14.26
CA VAL A 315 -12.53 14.30 -13.37
C VAL A 315 -13.14 14.81 -12.07
N ASP A 316 -12.60 15.88 -11.49
CA ASP A 316 -13.11 16.52 -10.27
C ASP A 316 -14.55 17.03 -10.45
N ALA A 317 -14.84 17.70 -11.57
CA ALA A 317 -16.19 18.13 -11.90
C ALA A 317 -17.15 16.93 -12.06
N ALA A 318 -16.70 15.83 -12.66
CA ALA A 318 -17.49 14.62 -12.81
C ALA A 318 -17.74 13.92 -11.46
N ILE A 319 -16.76 13.90 -10.54
CA ILE A 319 -16.94 13.39 -9.17
C ILE A 319 -18.03 14.20 -8.45
N HIS A 320 -17.96 15.52 -8.48
CA HIS A 320 -18.96 16.37 -7.82
C HIS A 320 -20.37 16.15 -8.37
N LYS A 321 -20.49 15.89 -9.69
CA LYS A 321 -21.77 15.70 -10.35
C LYS A 321 -22.36 14.29 -10.18
N TYR A 322 -21.52 13.26 -10.16
CA TYR A 322 -21.97 11.86 -10.25
C TYR A 322 -21.58 10.99 -9.05
N GLY A 323 -20.58 11.38 -8.26
CA GLY A 323 -20.09 10.65 -7.10
C GLY A 323 -20.76 11.00 -5.78
N ILE A 324 -21.58 12.07 -5.73
CA ILE A 324 -22.28 12.51 -4.52
C ILE A 324 -23.73 12.03 -4.53
N VAL A 325 -24.12 11.32 -3.48
CA VAL A 325 -25.49 10.84 -3.27
C VAL A 325 -26.05 11.43 -1.98
N ASN A 326 -27.30 11.90 -2.04
CA ASN A 326 -28.03 12.30 -0.84
C ASN A 326 -28.46 11.06 -0.06
N HIS A 327 -27.81 10.83 1.08
CA HIS A 327 -28.09 9.68 1.93
C HIS A 327 -29.13 10.06 2.98
N ARG A 328 -30.28 9.38 3.00
CA ARG A 328 -31.44 9.68 3.85
C ARG A 328 -31.13 9.93 5.33
N VAL A 329 -30.09 9.29 5.87
CA VAL A 329 -29.67 9.39 7.28
C VAL A 329 -28.42 10.25 7.49
N ARG A 330 -27.57 10.43 6.47
CA ARG A 330 -26.22 11.04 6.61
C ARG A 330 -26.04 12.33 5.81
N ALA A 331 -27.14 12.89 5.27
CA ALA A 331 -27.20 14.06 4.40
C ALA A 331 -26.44 13.89 3.07
N TYR A 332 -25.11 13.86 3.06
CA TYR A 332 -24.30 13.69 1.84
C TYR A 332 -23.22 12.63 2.04
N LEU A 333 -23.14 11.68 1.10
CA LEU A 333 -22.06 10.71 1.01
C LEU A 333 -21.44 10.79 -0.38
N CYS A 334 -20.11 10.71 -0.44
CA CYS A 334 -19.40 10.47 -1.69
C CYS A 334 -18.95 9.00 -1.68
N PHE A 335 -19.39 8.26 -2.70
CA PHE A 335 -19.19 6.81 -2.81
C PHE A 335 -18.25 6.49 -3.93
#